data_AF-A0A7V4QCU3-F1
#
_entry.id   AF-A0A7V4QCU3-F1
#
_cell.length_a   1.000
_cell.length_b   1.000
_cell.length_c   1.000
_cell.angle_alpha   90.00
_cell.angle_beta   90.00
_cell.angle_gamma   90.00
#
_symmetry.space_group_name_H-M   'P 1'
#
loop_
_entity.id
_entity.type
_entity.pdbx_description
1 polymer ?
#
loop_
_entity_poly.entity_id
_entity_poly.type
_entity_poly.pdbx_seq_one_letter_code
_entity_poly.pdbx_strand_id
1 'polypeptide(L)'
;MKKYTEEENKILDSIEAGEWNSVANVKDELAKAKMAAMATTTKNKNINIRVTEADITKLKAKSVEVGIPYQTIVSALIHNYTTGKISLAV
;
A
#
# COMPACT_ATOMS: atom_id res chain seq x y z
N MET A 1 -5.95 -4.62 -22.05
CA MET A 1 -6.36 -5.68 -21.10
C MET A 1 -5.15 -6.06 -20.27
N LYS A 2 -5.21 -5.89 -18.94
CA LYS A 2 -4.11 -6.31 -18.05
C LYS A 2 -4.10 -7.85 -18.02
N LYS A 3 -2.98 -8.44 -18.41
CA LYS A 3 -2.76 -9.88 -18.40
C LYS A 3 -2.39 -10.27 -16.97
N TYR A 4 -3.17 -11.14 -16.33
CA TYR A 4 -2.88 -11.65 -14.99
C TYR A 4 -1.52 -12.34 -14.99
N THR A 5 -0.74 -12.16 -13.92
CA THR A 5 0.55 -12.85 -13.77
C THR A 5 0.35 -14.35 -13.60
N GLU A 6 1.40 -15.15 -13.83
CA GLU A 6 1.32 -16.61 -13.69
C GLU A 6 0.89 -17.04 -12.28
N GLU A 7 1.24 -16.26 -11.25
CA GLU A 7 0.80 -16.50 -9.87
C GLU A 7 -0.70 -16.23 -9.70
N GLU A 8 -1.22 -15.15 -10.29
CA GLU A 8 -2.64 -14.81 -10.23
C GLU A 8 -3.50 -15.86 -10.95
N ASN A 9 -3.04 -16.37 -12.10
CA ASN A 9 -3.74 -17.45 -12.82
C ASN A 9 -3.76 -18.75 -12.01
N LYS A 10 -2.65 -19.13 -11.36
CA LYS A 10 -2.63 -20.32 -10.50
C LYS A 10 -3.59 -20.22 -9.32
N ILE A 11 -3.75 -19.03 -8.74
CA ILE A 11 -4.71 -18.81 -7.65
C ILE A 11 -6.14 -18.97 -8.18
N LEU A 12 -6.44 -18.43 -9.37
CA LEU A 12 -7.72 -18.60 -10.05
C LEU A 12 -8.03 -20.08 -10.33
N ASP A 13 -7.07 -20.81 -10.89
CA ASP A 13 -7.22 -22.24 -11.20
C ASP A 13 -7.50 -23.06 -9.93
N SER A 14 -6.80 -22.81 -8.82
CA SER A 14 -7.06 -23.49 -7.54
C SER A 14 -8.39 -23.10 -6.90
N ILE A 15 -8.91 -21.89 -7.14
CA ILE A 15 -10.24 -21.47 -6.69
C ILE A 15 -11.32 -22.17 -7.52
N GLU A 16 -11.18 -22.22 -8.85
CA GLU A 16 -12.10 -22.90 -9.76
C GLU A 16 -12.10 -24.42 -9.58
N ALA A 17 -10.95 -25.00 -9.19
CA ALA A 17 -10.82 -26.41 -8.83
C ALA A 17 -11.52 -26.79 -7.50
N GLY A 18 -12.05 -25.81 -6.75
CA GLY A 18 -12.81 -26.08 -5.52
C GLY A 18 -11.99 -26.63 -4.36
N GLU A 19 -10.65 -26.45 -4.38
CA GLU A 19 -9.73 -26.99 -3.37
C GLU A 19 -9.86 -26.29 -2.01
N TRP A 20 -10.52 -25.12 -1.98
CA TRP A 20 -10.59 -24.25 -0.82
C TRP A 20 -11.84 -24.56 0.01
N ASN A 21 -11.66 -25.27 1.12
CA ASN A 21 -12.72 -25.53 2.09
C ASN A 21 -12.71 -24.49 3.21
N SER A 22 -13.90 -24.05 3.63
CA SER A 22 -14.03 -23.08 4.72
C SER A 22 -13.53 -23.68 6.03
N VAL A 23 -12.62 -22.99 6.72
CA VAL A 23 -12.11 -23.42 8.03
C VAL A 23 -13.23 -23.44 9.06
N ALA A 24 -13.28 -24.45 9.93
CA ALA A 24 -14.38 -24.64 10.89
C ALA A 24 -14.60 -23.44 11.85
N ASN A 25 -13.57 -22.60 12.04
CA ASN A 25 -13.55 -21.44 12.92
C ASN A 25 -13.47 -20.09 12.16
N VAL A 26 -14.22 -19.95 11.06
CA VAL A 26 -14.24 -18.74 10.20
C VAL A 26 -14.27 -17.42 10.98
N LYS A 27 -15.07 -17.32 12.06
CA LYS A 27 -15.18 -16.09 12.85
C LYS A 27 -13.90 -15.73 13.60
N ASP A 28 -13.18 -16.72 14.10
CA ASP A 28 -11.95 -16.54 14.87
C ASP A 28 -10.77 -16.22 13.95
N GLU A 29 -10.66 -16.91 12.82
CA GLU A 29 -9.65 -16.58 11.80
C GLU A 29 -9.91 -15.24 11.12
N LEU A 30 -11.18 -14.87 10.89
CA LEU A 30 -11.50 -13.53 10.40
C LEU A 30 -11.09 -12.45 11.42
N ALA A 31 -11.28 -12.70 12.71
CA ALA A 31 -10.86 -11.78 13.76
C ALA A 31 -9.32 -11.65 13.80
N LYS A 32 -8.59 -12.77 13.74
CA LYS A 32 -7.12 -12.77 13.68
C LYS A 32 -6.57 -12.10 12.42
N ALA A 33 -7.12 -12.40 11.25
CA ALA A 33 -6.73 -11.77 10.00
C ALA A 33 -6.97 -10.25 10.03
N LYS A 34 -8.11 -9.81 10.58
CA LYS A 34 -8.38 -8.39 10.82
C LYS A 34 -7.40 -7.76 11.79
N MET A 35 -7.10 -8.42 12.91
CA MET A 35 -6.13 -7.94 13.89
C MET A 35 -4.71 -7.86 13.31
N ALA A 36 -4.29 -8.86 12.54
CA ALA A 36 -3.00 -8.88 11.87
C ALA A 36 -2.90 -7.76 10.83
N ALA A 37 -3.91 -7.59 9.98
CA ALA A 37 -3.98 -6.51 9.00
C ALA A 37 -3.92 -5.14 9.69
N MET A 38 -4.73 -4.92 10.74
CA MET A 38 -4.69 -3.71 11.55
C MET A 38 -3.30 -3.48 12.13
N ALA A 39 -2.71 -4.47 12.80
CA ALA A 39 -1.40 -4.37 13.45
C ALA A 39 -0.25 -4.07 12.47
N THR A 40 -0.34 -4.52 11.21
CA THR A 40 0.61 -4.16 10.16
C THR A 40 0.39 -2.75 9.61
N THR A 41 -0.84 -2.26 9.59
CA THR A 41 -1.18 -0.91 9.09
C THR A 41 -0.85 0.19 10.11
N THR A 42 -0.96 -0.06 11.43
CA THR A 42 -0.81 1.00 12.45
C THR A 42 0.62 1.29 12.92
N LYS A 43 1.64 0.55 12.47
CA LYS A 43 3.03 0.82 12.89
C LYS A 43 3.62 2.02 12.16
N ASN A 44 3.24 3.23 12.60
CA ASN A 44 3.83 4.47 12.14
C ASN A 44 5.17 4.72 12.87
N LYS A 45 6.23 4.98 12.10
CA LYS A 45 7.54 5.38 12.62
C LYS A 45 7.87 6.78 12.12
N ASN A 46 8.28 7.66 13.03
CA ASN A 46 8.70 9.01 12.67
C ASN A 46 10.06 8.96 11.97
N ILE A 47 10.16 9.68 10.85
CA ILE A 47 11.40 9.84 10.08
C ILE A 47 11.73 11.33 9.96
N ASN A 48 12.99 11.70 10.14
CA ASN A 48 13.47 13.06 9.93
C ASN A 48 14.27 13.08 8.62
N ILE A 49 13.83 13.88 7.64
CA ILE A 49 14.45 13.98 6.32
C ILE A 49 14.82 15.44 6.10
N ARG A 50 16.06 15.69 5.66
CA ARG A 50 16.49 17.00 5.19
C ARG A 50 16.02 17.21 3.75
N VAL A 51 15.29 18.29 3.51
CA VAL A 51 14.78 18.66 2.19
C VAL A 51 15.14 20.12 1.92
N THR A 52 15.32 20.50 0.66
CA THR A 52 15.60 21.89 0.32
C THR A 52 14.36 22.76 0.53
N GLU A 53 14.57 24.04 0.86
CA GLU A 53 13.46 24.99 1.04
C GLU A 53 12.65 25.19 -0.25
N ALA A 54 13.35 25.16 -1.40
CA ALA A 54 12.72 25.23 -2.72
C ALA A 54 11.76 24.06 -2.95
N ASP A 55 12.15 22.83 -2.59
CA ASP A 55 11.31 21.65 -2.77
C ASP A 55 10.11 21.65 -1.82
N ILE A 56 10.29 22.06 -0.56
CA ILE A 56 9.19 22.22 0.40
C ILE A 56 8.17 23.25 -0.11
N THR A 57 8.64 24.36 -0.69
CA THR A 57 7.76 25.40 -1.23
C THR A 57 6.94 24.88 -2.40
N LYS A 58 7.58 24.16 -3.34
CA LYS A 58 6.88 23.51 -4.46
C LYS A 58 5.88 22.46 -3.99
N LEU A 59 6.24 21.67 -2.98
CA LEU A 59 5.37 20.65 -2.41
C LEU A 59 4.13 21.27 -1.77
N LYS A 60 4.30 22.38 -1.03
CA LYS A 60 3.19 23.15 -0.45
C LYS A 60 2.29 23.74 -1.53
N ALA A 61 2.83 24.32 -2.59
CA ALA A 61 2.03 24.82 -3.70
C ALA A 61 1.16 23.70 -4.31
N LYS A 62 1.77 22.55 -4.61
CA LYS A 62 1.06 21.38 -5.15
C LYS A 62 0.02 20.81 -4.17
N SER A 63 0.28 20.93 -2.87
CA SER A 63 -0.66 20.52 -1.83
C SER A 63 -1.94 21.36 -1.82
N VAL A 64 -1.83 22.67 -2.09
CA VAL A 64 -2.97 23.59 -2.21
C VAL A 64 -3.77 23.29 -3.47
N GLU A 65 -3.10 23.04 -4.60
CA GLU A 65 -3.77 22.71 -5.87
C GLU A 65 -4.63 21.44 -5.78
N VAL A 66 -4.13 20.41 -5.11
CA VAL A 66 -4.82 19.11 -4.97
C VAL A 66 -5.74 19.08 -3.74
N GLY A 67 -5.64 20.05 -2.83
CA GLY A 67 -6.43 20.11 -1.59
C GLY A 67 -6.06 19.06 -0.55
N ILE A 68 -4.82 18.55 -0.59
CA ILE A 68 -4.32 17.48 0.29
C ILE A 68 -3.11 18.02 1.06
N PRO A 69 -2.96 17.76 2.37
CA PRO A 69 -1.77 18.18 3.12
C PRO A 69 -0.46 17.71 2.48
N TYR A 70 0.56 18.56 2.48
CA TYR A 70 1.84 18.25 1.84
C TYR A 70 2.50 16.99 2.44
N GLN A 71 2.32 16.72 3.74
CA GLN A 71 2.83 15.52 4.41
C GLN A 71 2.20 14.24 3.84
N THR A 72 0.91 14.28 3.48
CA THR A 72 0.21 13.16 2.87
C THR A 72 0.75 12.89 1.48
N ILE A 73 1.12 13.93 0.73
CA ILE A 73 1.80 13.78 -0.58
C ILE A 73 3.15 13.08 -0.39
N VAL A 74 3.95 13.49 0.60
CA VAL A 74 5.23 12.81 0.91
C VAL A 74 5.00 11.34 1.26
N SER A 75 4.03 11.06 2.13
CA SER A 75 3.70 9.68 2.51
C SER A 75 3.27 8.83 1.31
N ALA A 76 2.43 9.38 0.43
CA ALA A 76 2.00 8.72 -0.79
C ALA A 76 3.16 8.47 -1.77
N LEU A 77 4.10 9.42 -1.90
CA LEU A 77 5.30 9.25 -2.71
C LEU A 77 6.18 8.12 -2.17
N ILE A 78 6.42 8.08 -0.86
CA ILE A 78 7.19 7.00 -0.22
C ILE A 78 6.51 5.66 -0.48
N HIS A 79 5.19 5.55 -0.25
CA HIS A 79 4.45 4.31 -0.48
C HIS A 79 4.48 3.88 -1.94
N ASN A 80 4.27 4.80 -2.88
CA ASN A 80 4.28 4.49 -4.31
C ASN A 80 5.68 4.10 -4.81
N TYR A 81 6.73 4.64 -4.20
CA TYR A 81 8.10 4.23 -4.46
C TYR A 81 8.38 2.81 -3.93
N THR A 82 8.01 2.51 -2.68
CA THR A 82 8.25 1.18 -2.09
C THR A 82 7.38 0.08 -2.71
N THR A 83 6.23 0.43 -3.27
CA THR A 83 5.35 -0.50 -4.00
C THR A 83 5.69 -0.63 -5.49
N GLY A 84 6.77 0.01 -5.95
CA GLY A 84 7.26 -0.10 -7.33
C GLY A 84 6.42 0.63 -8.38
N LYS A 85 5.48 1.49 -7.96
CA LYS A 85 4.68 2.33 -8.88
C LYS A 85 5.49 3.53 -9.41
N ILE A 86 6.54 3.93 -8.70
CA ILE A 86 7.46 5.00 -9.08
C ILE A 86 8.88 4.41 -9.06
N SER A 87 9.65 4.65 -10.11
CA SER A 87 11.08 4.34 -10.18
C SER A 87 11.91 5.62 -10.02
N LEU A 88 12.89 5.60 -9.13
CA LEU A 88 13.93 6.63 -9.11
C LEU A 88 14.97 6.22 -10.17
N ALA A 89 15.19 7.09 -11.15
CA ALA A 89 16.40 7.02 -11.96
C ALA A 89 17.51 7.64 -11.11
N VAL A 90 18.33 6.78 -10.50
CA VAL A 90 19.57 7.16 -9.83
C VAL A 90 20.72 6.92 -10.79
#